data_AF-A0A7C0W0X6-F1
#
_entry.id   AF-A0A7C0W0X6-F1
#
_cell.length_a   1.000
_cell.length_b   1.000
_cell.length_c   1.000
_cell.angle_alpha   90.00
_cell.angle_beta   90.00
_cell.angle_gamma   90.00
#
_symmetry.space_group_name_H-M   'P 1'
#
loop_
_entity.id
_entity.type
_entity.pdbx_description
1 polymer ?
#
loop_
_entity_poly.entity_id
_entity_poly.type
_entity_poly.pdbx_seq_one_letter_code
_entity_poly.pdbx_strand_id
1 'polypeptide(L)'
;KANLDVAYRVLHPRLPIYPGIVKVRTKLRTDTALTFLANSITLTPGTMSVDIDKDNGVLYIHWIDVKTKDVESATKIIVERFEKILKKIFD
;
A
#
# COMPACT_ATOMS: atom_id res chain seq x y z
N LYS A 1 4.82 -5.05 -14.71
CA LYS A 1 4.69 -6.10 -13.66
C LYS A 1 3.28 -6.14 -13.06
N ALA A 2 2.66 -4.99 -12.76
CA ALA A 2 1.40 -4.95 -12.02
C ALA A 2 0.25 -5.78 -12.63
N ASN A 3 -0.07 -5.49 -13.90
CA ASN A 3 -1.21 -6.12 -14.56
C ASN A 3 -1.00 -7.61 -14.82
N LEU A 4 0.26 -8.06 -14.98
CA LEU A 4 0.58 -9.47 -15.22
C LEU A 4 0.39 -10.33 -13.96
N ASP A 5 0.75 -9.80 -12.79
CA ASP A 5 0.57 -10.46 -11.50
C ASP A 5 -0.92 -10.65 -11.18
N VAL A 6 -1.74 -9.62 -11.43
CA VAL A 6 -3.19 -9.71 -11.27
C VAL A 6 -3.81 -10.68 -12.28
N ALA A 7 -3.44 -10.60 -13.56
CA ALA A 7 -3.93 -11.52 -14.59
C ALA A 7 -3.61 -12.99 -14.26
N TYR A 8 -2.40 -13.27 -13.76
CA TYR A 8 -2.01 -14.60 -13.29
C TYR A 8 -2.91 -15.09 -12.15
N ARG A 9 -3.16 -14.26 -11.12
CA ARG A 9 -4.03 -14.65 -10.00
C ARG A 9 -5.47 -14.93 -10.45
N VAL A 10 -6.00 -14.16 -11.40
CA VAL A 10 -7.36 -14.35 -11.94
C VAL A 10 -7.48 -15.65 -12.74
N LEU A 11 -6.49 -15.94 -13.61
CA LEU A 11 -6.52 -17.13 -14.46
C LEU A 11 -6.12 -18.41 -13.72
N HIS A 12 -5.45 -18.31 -12.57
CA HIS A 12 -5.00 -19.48 -11.82
C HIS A 12 -6.20 -20.18 -11.15
N PRO A 13 -6.51 -21.45 -11.47
CA PRO A 13 -7.68 -22.16 -10.93
C PRO A 13 -7.70 -22.32 -9.41
N ARG A 14 -6.56 -22.16 -8.74
CA ARG A 14 -6.47 -22.22 -7.27
C ARG A 14 -6.76 -20.89 -6.58
N LEU A 15 -6.94 -19.80 -7.35
CA LEU A 15 -7.16 -18.43 -6.86
C LEU A 15 -6.29 -18.12 -5.62
N PRO A 16 -4.95 -18.09 -5.75
CA PRO A 16 -4.05 -17.90 -4.62
C PRO A 16 -4.11 -16.45 -4.12
N ILE A 17 -5.17 -16.13 -3.38
CA ILE A 17 -5.42 -14.84 -2.75
C ILE A 17 -5.65 -15.04 -1.25
N TYR A 18 -5.25 -14.04 -0.47
CA TYR A 18 -5.53 -13.96 0.95
C TYR A 18 -5.85 -12.49 1.27
N PRO A 19 -7.06 -12.03 0.90
CA PRO A 19 -7.39 -10.62 0.94
C PRO A 19 -7.59 -10.12 2.37
N GLY A 20 -7.26 -8.86 2.60
CA GLY A 20 -7.54 -8.20 3.87
C GLY A 20 -7.15 -6.73 3.89
N ILE A 21 -7.69 -6.01 4.88
CA ILE A 21 -7.31 -4.63 5.18
C ILE A 21 -6.21 -4.65 6.24
N VAL A 22 -5.11 -3.96 5.96
CA VAL A 22 -3.99 -3.77 6.90
C VAL A 22 -3.80 -2.29 7.20
N LYS A 23 -3.35 -2.01 8.43
CA LYS A 23 -2.90 -0.68 8.82
C LYS A 23 -1.41 -0.54 8.50
N VAL A 24 -1.03 0.59 7.94
CA VAL A 24 0.36 1.00 7.74
C VAL A 24 0.57 2.41 8.27
N ARG A 25 1.80 2.79 8.58
CA ARG A 25 2.14 4.14 9.07
C ARG A 25 2.90 4.93 8.03
N THR A 26 2.74 6.25 8.07
CA THR A 26 3.57 7.18 7.32
C THR A 26 4.01 8.35 8.20
N LYS A 27 5.17 8.93 7.86
CA LYS A 27 5.69 10.16 8.44
C LYS A 27 5.37 11.39 7.60
N LEU A 28 4.82 11.22 6.39
CA LEU A 28 4.41 12.33 5.53
C LEU A 28 3.23 13.07 6.15
N ARG A 29 3.26 14.40 6.10
CA ARG A 29 2.25 15.26 6.74
C ARG A 29 1.44 16.10 5.75
N THR A 30 1.99 16.40 4.58
CA THR A 30 1.33 17.28 3.61
C THR A 30 0.30 16.51 2.78
N ASP A 31 -0.81 17.17 2.45
CA ASP A 31 -1.88 16.58 1.64
C ASP A 31 -1.40 16.10 0.28
N THR A 32 -0.50 16.87 -0.35
CA THR A 32 0.13 16.50 -1.62
C THR A 32 0.95 15.23 -1.46
N ALA A 33 1.84 15.14 -0.48
CA ALA A 33 2.68 13.95 -0.28
C ALA A 33 1.84 12.71 0.05
N LEU A 34 0.80 12.86 0.88
CA LEU A 34 -0.14 11.78 1.20
C LEU A 34 -0.92 11.30 -0.03
N THR A 35 -1.37 12.23 -0.88
CA THR A 35 -2.06 11.90 -2.14
C THR A 35 -1.15 11.12 -3.09
N PHE A 36 0.09 11.56 -3.26
CA PHE A 36 1.07 10.85 -4.08
C PHE A 36 1.42 9.48 -3.50
N LEU A 37 1.53 9.35 -2.18
CA LEU A 37 1.77 8.07 -1.52
C LEU A 37 0.60 7.11 -1.78
N ALA A 38 -0.63 7.54 -1.54
CA ALA A 38 -1.82 6.72 -1.74
C ALA A 38 -1.96 6.22 -3.18
N ASN A 39 -1.71 7.09 -4.16
CA ASN A 39 -1.74 6.71 -5.58
C ASN A 39 -0.60 5.75 -5.94
N SER A 40 0.60 5.94 -5.39
CA SER A 40 1.73 5.02 -5.61
C SER A 40 1.44 3.62 -5.05
N ILE A 41 0.78 3.54 -3.90
CA ILE A 41 0.34 2.27 -3.31
C ILE A 41 -0.74 1.62 -4.17
N THR A 42 -1.76 2.36 -4.61
CA THR A 42 -2.84 1.82 -5.45
C THR A 42 -2.34 1.29 -6.80
N LEU A 43 -1.30 1.89 -7.37
CA LEU A 43 -0.69 1.41 -8.61
C LEU A 43 0.25 0.20 -8.41
N THR A 44 0.56 -0.16 -7.17
CA THR A 44 1.34 -1.36 -6.87
C THR A 44 0.41 -2.59 -7.01
N PRO A 45 0.83 -3.64 -7.75
CA PRO A 45 -0.01 -4.82 -7.95
C PRO A 45 -0.50 -5.42 -6.64
N GLY A 46 -1.81 -5.58 -6.56
CA GLY A 46 -2.46 -6.24 -5.45
C GLY A 46 -2.72 -5.36 -4.23
N THR A 47 -2.42 -4.06 -4.26
CA THR A 47 -2.74 -3.13 -3.17
C THR A 47 -3.65 -2.00 -3.63
N MET A 48 -4.48 -1.50 -2.71
CA MET A 48 -5.37 -0.36 -2.95
C MET A 48 -5.53 0.44 -1.66
N SER A 49 -5.32 1.76 -1.74
CA SER A 49 -5.57 2.66 -0.60
C SER A 49 -7.08 2.80 -0.36
N VAL A 50 -7.53 2.60 0.88
CA VAL A 50 -8.95 2.67 1.27
C VAL A 50 -9.25 3.98 1.99
N ASP A 51 -8.44 4.30 2.99
CA ASP A 51 -8.64 5.47 3.84
C ASP A 51 -7.31 5.95 4.46
N ILE A 52 -7.28 7.21 4.89
CA ILE A 52 -6.12 7.87 5.50
C ILE A 52 -6.57 8.62 6.76
N ASP A 53 -6.07 8.17 7.90
CA ASP A 53 -6.12 8.90 9.17
C ASP A 53 -4.86 9.79 9.26
N LYS A 54 -5.02 11.05 8.85
CA LYS A 54 -3.92 12.02 8.77
C LYS A 54 -3.37 12.40 10.15
N ASP A 55 -4.24 12.48 11.15
CA ASP A 55 -3.88 12.91 12.50
C ASP A 55 -2.93 11.89 13.14
N ASN A 56 -3.22 10.60 12.96
CA ASN A 56 -2.42 9.51 13.50
C ASN A 56 -1.33 9.00 12.54
N GLY A 57 -1.27 9.53 11.31
CA GLY A 57 -0.33 9.10 10.27
C GLY A 57 -0.53 7.64 9.87
N VAL A 58 -1.78 7.19 9.77
CA VAL A 58 -2.16 5.80 9.47
C VAL A 58 -2.89 5.74 8.13
N LEU A 59 -2.50 4.78 7.29
CA LEU A 59 -3.24 4.44 6.06
C LEU A 59 -3.84 3.05 6.19
N TYR A 60 -5.05 2.90 5.67
CA TYR A 60 -5.75 1.62 5.54
C TYR A 60 -5.61 1.13 4.11
N ILE A 61 -4.94 -0.01 3.94
CA ILE A 61 -4.65 -0.57 2.62
C ILE A 61 -5.37 -1.91 2.48
N HIS A 62 -6.17 -2.05 1.43
CA HIS A 62 -6.67 -3.34 1.00
C HIS A 62 -5.56 -4.06 0.21
N TRP A 63 -5.21 -5.27 0.62
CA TRP A 63 -4.18 -6.09 -0.01
C TRP A 63 -4.79 -7.42 -0.44
N ILE A 64 -4.63 -7.78 -1.71
CA ILE A 64 -5.18 -9.00 -2.32
C ILE A 64 -4.56 -10.29 -1.76
N ASP A 65 -3.34 -10.21 -1.21
CA ASP A 65 -2.55 -11.34 -0.72
C ASP A 65 -1.69 -10.88 0.46
N VAL A 66 -2.34 -10.74 1.62
CA VAL A 66 -1.77 -10.23 2.85
C VAL A 66 -0.62 -11.12 3.33
N LYS A 67 0.60 -10.60 3.33
CA LYS A 67 1.78 -11.33 3.83
C LYS A 67 1.99 -11.22 5.34
N THR A 68 1.41 -10.18 5.94
CA THR A 68 1.52 -9.91 7.37
C THR A 68 0.41 -8.96 7.80
N LYS A 69 -0.07 -9.11 9.03
CA LYS A 69 -1.00 -8.17 9.68
C LYS A 69 -0.30 -7.25 10.69
N ASP A 70 0.99 -7.47 10.93
CA ASP A 70 1.80 -6.58 11.75
C ASP A 70 2.02 -5.24 11.02
N VAL A 71 1.79 -4.14 11.73
CA VAL A 71 1.77 -2.79 11.16
C VAL A 71 3.14 -2.38 10.66
N GLU A 72 4.20 -2.66 11.42
CA GLU A 72 5.57 -2.28 11.06
C GLU A 72 6.04 -3.07 9.82
N SER A 73 5.77 -4.38 9.81
CA SER A 73 6.10 -5.24 8.68
C SER A 73 5.33 -4.85 7.41
N ALA A 74 4.03 -4.54 7.52
CA ALA A 74 3.23 -4.08 6.39
C ALA A 74 3.71 -2.71 5.88
N THR A 75 4.08 -1.80 6.79
CA THR A 75 4.65 -0.48 6.46
C THR A 75 5.94 -0.62 5.67
N LYS A 76 6.83 -1.53 6.09
CA LYS A 76 8.09 -1.79 5.39
C LYS A 76 7.86 -2.29 3.95
N ILE A 77 6.88 -3.17 3.76
CA ILE A 77 6.60 -3.78 2.46
C ILE A 77 5.90 -2.79 1.51
N ILE A 78 4.91 -2.05 2.00
CA ILE A 78 3.99 -1.27 1.17
C ILE A 78 4.41 0.21 1.06
N VAL A 79 4.90 0.81 2.15
CA VAL A 79 5.05 2.26 2.28
C VAL A 79 6.50 2.72 2.14
N GLU A 80 7.45 2.03 2.80
CA GLU A 80 8.81 2.54 3.05
C GLU A 80 9.53 3.02 1.78
N ARG A 81 9.40 2.27 0.68
CA ARG A 81 10.05 2.63 -0.59
C ARG A 81 9.54 3.96 -1.14
N PHE A 82 8.23 4.17 -1.17
CA PHE A 82 7.63 5.37 -1.74
C PHE A 82 7.80 6.55 -0.80
N GLU A 83 7.62 6.35 0.50
CA GLU A 83 7.83 7.38 1.51
C GLU A 83 9.24 7.97 1.42
N LYS A 84 10.29 7.13 1.28
CA LYS A 84 11.68 7.60 1.13
C LYS A 84 11.88 8.49 -0.10
N ILE A 85 11.12 8.29 -1.17
CA ILE A 85 11.21 9.10 -2.40
C ILE A 85 10.44 10.40 -2.20
N LEU A 86 9.19 10.31 -1.74
CA LEU A 86 8.30 11.44 -1.57
C LEU A 86 8.82 12.43 -0.52
N LYS A 87 9.47 11.92 0.53
CA LYS A 87 10.13 12.76 1.53
C LYS A 87 11.24 13.64 0.93
N LYS A 88 11.90 13.24 -0.16
CA LYS A 88 12.91 14.09 -0.82
C LYS A 88 12.33 15.12 -1.79
N ILE A 89 11.06 14.95 -2.16
CA ILE A 89 10.38 15.80 -3.15
C ILE A 89 9.56 16.87 -2.43
N PHE A 90 8.96 16.50 -1.30
CA PHE A 90 8.00 17.33 -0.57
C PHE A 90 8.50 17.82 0.79
N ASP A 91 9.63 17.32 1.31
CA ASP A 91 10.43 17.94 2.38
C ASP A 91 11.79 18.38 1.82
#